data_AF-A0AAF0QXH0-F1
#
_entry.id   AF-A0AAF0QXH0-F1
#
_cell.length_a   1.000
_cell.length_b   1.000
_cell.length_c   1.000
_cell.angle_alpha   90.00
_cell.angle_beta   90.00
_cell.angle_gamma   90.00
#
_symmetry.space_group_name_H-M   'P 1'
#
loop_
_entity.id
_entity.type
_entity.pdbx_description
1 polymer ?
#
loop_
_entity_poly.entity_id
_entity_poly.type
_entity_poly.pdbx_seq_one_letter_code
_entity_poly.pdbx_strand_id
1 'polypeptide(L)'
;EKKILEERLASLCKKAHELSILYDVKVSIISFTPGETDNFTWPSLTEANEILTNYLACPEKQRQYKLVEHEAYLQSIVNNREKEIRELEKIAEEKEMENLFNQLAEGRKKV
;
A
#
# COMPACT_ATOMS: atom_id res chain seq x y z
N GLU A 1 5.60 0.82 -24.35
CA GLU A 1 5.50 1.54 -23.06
C GLU A 1 4.22 2.35 -22.94
N LYS A 2 3.97 3.32 -23.84
CA LYS A 2 2.75 4.15 -23.85
C LYS A 2 1.43 3.35 -23.77
N LYS A 3 1.26 2.33 -24.63
CA LYS A 3 0.08 1.47 -24.62
C LYS A 3 -0.17 0.76 -23.29
N ILE A 4 0.90 0.30 -22.62
CA ILE A 4 0.80 -0.37 -21.32
C ILE A 4 0.37 0.63 -20.25
N LEU A 5 0.87 1.86 -20.30
CA LEU A 5 0.45 2.93 -19.40
C LEU A 5 -1.03 3.27 -19.59
N GLU A 6 -1.50 3.41 -20.83
CA GLU A 6 -2.90 3.66 -21.16
C GLU A 6 -3.83 2.53 -20.65
N GLU A 7 -3.46 1.27 -20.88
CA GLU A 7 -4.20 0.11 -20.37
C GLU A 7 -4.26 0.09 -18.83
N ARG A 8 -3.14 0.40 -18.16
CA ARG A 8 -3.07 0.50 -16.70
C ARG A 8 -3.94 1.63 -16.17
N LEU A 9 -3.86 2.83 -16.76
CA LEU A 9 -4.69 3.98 -16.38
C LEU A 9 -6.17 3.68 -16.57
N ALA A 10 -6.55 3.02 -17.67
CA ALA A 10 -7.93 2.61 -17.91
C ALA A 10 -8.44 1.63 -16.83
N SER A 11 -7.63 0.61 -16.48
CA SER A 11 -7.97 -0.32 -15.39
C SER A 11 -8.08 0.37 -14.03
N LEU A 12 -7.21 1.35 -13.76
CA LEU A 12 -7.23 2.14 -12.53
C LEU A 12 -8.49 3.01 -12.46
N CYS A 13 -8.88 3.68 -13.54
CA CYS A 13 -10.10 4.46 -13.62
C CYS A 13 -11.34 3.59 -13.37
N LYS A 14 -11.37 2.36 -13.92
CA LYS A 14 -12.46 1.41 -13.63
C LYS A 14 -12.56 1.08 -12.14
N LYS A 15 -11.42 0.82 -11.49
CA LYS A 15 -11.39 0.55 -10.03
C LYS A 15 -11.79 1.77 -9.21
N ALA A 16 -11.33 2.97 -9.59
CA ALA A 16 -11.72 4.21 -8.95
C ALA A 16 -13.22 4.48 -9.08
N HIS A 17 -13.82 4.18 -10.23
CA HIS A 17 -15.26 4.28 -10.43
C HIS A 17 -16.04 3.29 -9.57
N GLU A 18 -15.60 2.02 -9.51
CA GLU A 18 -16.19 1.01 -8.60
C GLU A 18 -16.16 1.49 -7.14
N LEU A 19 -15.03 2.04 -6.68
CA LEU A 19 -14.88 2.59 -5.32
C LEU A 19 -15.78 3.81 -5.08
N SER A 20 -15.84 4.72 -6.07
CA SER A 20 -16.68 5.92 -5.99
C SER A 20 -18.15 5.54 -5.77
N ILE A 21 -18.65 4.53 -6.47
CA ILE A 21 -20.01 4.03 -6.32
C ILE A 21 -20.21 3.32 -4.97
N LEU A 22 -19.31 2.40 -4.61
CA LEU A 22 -19.48 1.56 -3.42
C LEU A 22 -19.46 2.35 -2.12
N TYR A 23 -18.67 3.42 -2.07
CA TYR A 23 -18.46 4.20 -0.85
C TYR A 23 -19.06 5.60 -0.90
N ASP A 24 -19.76 5.95 -1.99
CA ASP A 24 -20.34 7.29 -2.23
C ASP A 24 -19.31 8.42 -2.02
N VAL A 25 -18.14 8.26 -2.66
CA VAL A 25 -17.02 9.21 -2.56
C VAL A 25 -16.67 9.78 -3.93
N LYS A 26 -16.32 11.07 -3.96
CA LYS A 26 -15.73 11.68 -5.16
C LYS A 26 -14.27 11.22 -5.30
N VAL A 27 -13.91 10.69 -6.46
CA VAL A 27 -12.56 10.20 -6.78
C VAL A 27 -12.09 10.82 -8.09
N SER A 28 -10.83 11.23 -8.14
CA SER A 28 -10.18 11.70 -9.37
C SER A 28 -8.77 11.14 -9.46
N ILE A 29 -8.29 10.97 -10.69
CA ILE A 29 -6.93 10.53 -11.00
C ILE A 29 -6.29 11.59 -11.92
N ILE A 30 -5.10 12.02 -11.54
CA ILE A 30 -4.26 12.92 -12.33
C ILE A 30 -2.89 12.23 -12.48
N SER A 31 -2.44 12.04 -13.72
CA SER A 31 -1.17 11.39 -14.02
C SER A 31 -0.33 12.26 -14.95
N PHE A 32 0.95 12.40 -14.61
CA PHE A 32 1.94 13.13 -15.40
C PHE A 32 2.91 12.13 -16.02
N THR A 33 2.97 12.09 -17.35
CA THR A 33 3.93 11.26 -18.07
C THR A 33 5.21 12.07 -18.31
N PRO A 34 6.40 11.59 -17.92
CA PRO A 34 7.65 12.27 -18.25
C PRO A 34 7.80 12.48 -19.76
N GLY A 35 8.03 13.72 -20.19
CA GLY A 35 8.21 14.07 -21.60
C GLY A 35 6.92 14.33 -22.39
N GLU A 36 5.73 14.19 -21.78
CA GLU A 36 4.47 14.65 -22.38
C GLU A 36 4.05 15.98 -21.74
N THR A 37 3.53 16.91 -22.55
CA THR A 37 3.05 18.21 -22.07
C THR A 37 1.66 18.11 -21.42
N ASP A 38 0.86 17.14 -21.88
CA ASP A 38 -0.50 16.93 -21.41
C ASP A 38 -0.51 15.96 -20.22
N ASN A 39 -1.34 16.26 -19.23
CA ASN A 39 -1.64 15.34 -18.14
C ASN A 39 -2.86 14.48 -18.48
N PHE A 40 -2.83 13.23 -18.03
CA PHE A 40 -4.02 12.40 -18.05
C PHE A 40 -4.90 12.79 -16.86
N THR A 41 -6.19 13.04 -17.11
CA THR A 41 -7.18 13.36 -16.08
C THR A 41 -8.43 12.50 -16.23
N TRP A 42 -8.98 12.08 -15.10
CA TRP A 42 -10.23 11.32 -15.01
C TRP A 42 -11.05 11.81 -13.80
N PRO A 43 -12.40 11.89 -13.87
CA PRO A 43 -13.27 11.47 -14.99
C PRO A 43 -13.25 12.38 -16.22
N SER A 44 -13.15 13.68 -15.98
CA SER A 44 -12.92 14.72 -16.99
C SER A 44 -12.02 15.79 -16.39
N LEU A 45 -11.39 16.63 -17.22
CA LEU A 45 -10.55 17.72 -16.73
C LEU A 45 -11.34 18.65 -15.78
N THR A 46 -12.58 18.97 -16.12
CA THR A 46 -13.45 19.84 -15.30
C THR A 46 -13.77 19.21 -13.95
N GLU A 47 -14.22 17.95 -13.94
CA GLU A 47 -14.57 17.25 -12.69
C GLU A 47 -13.34 17.00 -11.81
N ALA A 48 -12.22 16.61 -12.42
CA ALA A 48 -10.96 16.42 -11.71
C ALA A 48 -10.51 17.71 -11.01
N ASN A 49 -10.61 18.85 -11.71
CA ASN A 49 -10.29 20.15 -11.15
C ASN A 49 -11.26 20.54 -10.02
N GLU A 50 -12.57 20.30 -10.17
CA GLU A 50 -13.54 20.57 -9.09
C GLU A 50 -13.21 19.75 -7.84
N ILE A 51 -12.92 18.46 -8.00
CA ILE A 51 -12.53 17.57 -6.89
C ILE A 51 -11.24 18.07 -6.24
N LEU A 52 -10.24 18.43 -7.04
CA LEU A 52 -8.97 18.97 -6.54
C LEU A 52 -9.15 20.30 -5.81
N THR A 53 -9.95 21.22 -6.34
CA THR A 53 -10.25 22.50 -5.69
C THR A 53 -10.95 22.27 -4.34
N ASN A 54 -11.94 21.38 -4.30
CA ASN A 54 -12.62 21.01 -3.05
C ASN A 54 -11.66 20.38 -2.04
N TYR A 55 -10.76 19.50 -2.50
CA TYR A 55 -9.71 18.91 -1.66
C TYR A 55 -8.77 19.99 -1.10
N LEU A 56 -8.29 20.92 -1.93
CA LEU A 56 -7.40 22.00 -1.53
C LEU A 56 -8.07 23.04 -0.62
N ALA A 57 -9.40 23.14 -0.64
CA ALA A 57 -10.16 23.95 0.30
C ALA A 57 -10.22 23.35 1.72
N CYS A 58 -10.01 22.04 1.88
CA CYS A 58 -9.95 21.40 3.20
C CYS A 58 -8.70 21.85 3.98
N PRO A 59 -8.71 22.00 5.32
CA PRO A 59 -7.54 22.40 6.09
C PRO A 59 -6.32 21.49 5.89
N GLU A 60 -5.13 22.07 5.80
CA GLU A 60 -3.88 21.33 5.51
C GLU A 60 -3.64 20.16 6.46
N LYS A 61 -3.85 20.36 7.77
CA LYS A 61 -3.70 19.31 8.78
C LYS A 61 -4.58 18.08 8.49
N GLN A 62 -5.80 18.29 7.98
CA GLN A 62 -6.70 17.18 7.63
C GLN A 62 -6.23 16.46 6.36
N ARG A 63 -5.70 17.22 5.39
CA ARG A 63 -5.14 16.65 4.15
C ARG A 63 -3.90 15.81 4.43
N GLN A 64 -2.94 16.36 5.18
CA GLN A 64 -1.69 15.68 5.53
C GLN A 64 -1.94 14.39 6.32
N TYR A 65 -2.91 14.41 7.25
CA TYR A 65 -3.24 13.22 8.04
C TYR A 65 -3.77 12.05 7.19
N LYS A 66 -4.48 12.33 6.10
CA LYS A 66 -5.07 11.31 5.23
C LYS A 66 -4.27 11.05 3.95
N LEU A 67 -3.20 11.81 3.72
CA LEU A 67 -2.36 11.66 2.55
C LEU A 67 -1.57 10.36 2.65
N VAL A 68 -1.62 9.56 1.59
CA VAL A 68 -0.83 8.33 1.48
C VAL A 68 0.16 8.52 0.34
N GLU A 69 1.43 8.62 0.68
CA GLU A 69 2.53 8.63 -0.28
C GLU A 69 2.88 7.19 -0.66
N HIS A 70 3.07 6.93 -1.95
CA HIS A 70 3.33 5.57 -2.43
C HIS A 70 4.64 4.99 -1.88
N GLU A 71 5.68 5.82 -1.74
CA GLU A 71 6.94 5.41 -1.12
C GLU A 71 6.75 5.00 0.34
N ALA A 72 6.07 5.82 1.14
CA ALA A 72 5.75 5.51 2.53
C ALA A 72 4.91 4.23 2.65
N TYR A 73 3.93 4.03 1.76
CA TYR A 73 3.13 2.80 1.71
C TYR A 73 3.99 1.57 1.43
N LEU A 74 4.84 1.61 0.41
CA LEU A 74 5.75 0.49 0.09
C LEU A 74 6.72 0.21 1.24
N GLN A 75 7.29 1.25 1.86
CA GLN A 75 8.17 1.09 3.01
C GLN A 75 7.43 0.43 4.18
N SER A 76 6.15 0.77 4.40
CA SER A 76 5.34 0.12 5.44
C SER A 76 5.16 -1.38 5.19
N ILE A 77 5.00 -1.80 3.93
CA ILE A 77 4.90 -3.21 3.56
C ILE A 77 6.21 -3.93 3.87
N VAL A 78 7.35 -3.35 3.47
CA VAL A 78 8.67 -3.92 3.75
C VAL A 78 8.87 -4.08 5.25
N ASN A 79 8.63 -3.02 6.03
CA ASN A 79 8.78 -3.04 7.48
C ASN A 79 7.90 -4.10 8.15
N ASN A 80 6.66 -4.27 7.67
CA ASN A 80 5.75 -5.30 8.19
C ASN A 80 6.28 -6.71 7.90
N ARG A 81 6.78 -6.95 6.67
CA ARG A 81 7.39 -8.24 6.32
C ARG A 81 8.64 -8.54 7.14
N GLU A 82 9.49 -7.55 7.34
CA GLU A 82 10.66 -7.73 8.22
C GLU A 82 10.27 -8.04 9.66
N LYS A 83 9.18 -7.44 10.15
CA LYS A 83 8.65 -7.74 11.49
C LYS A 83 8.15 -9.18 11.56
N GLU A 84 7.38 -9.63 10.56
CA GLU A 84 6.92 -11.03 10.47
C GLU A 84 8.10 -12.01 10.45
N ILE A 85 9.17 -11.70 9.71
CA ILE A 85 10.39 -12.51 9.67
C ILE A 85 11.02 -12.60 11.05
N ARG A 86 11.23 -11.47 11.74
CA ARG A 86 11.81 -11.46 13.09
C ARG A 86 10.98 -12.25 14.11
N GLU A 87 9.66 -12.21 14.00
CA GLU A 87 8.76 -13.00 14.85
C GLU A 87 8.92 -14.51 14.58
N LEU A 88 9.04 -14.91 13.30
CA LEU A 88 9.27 -16.31 12.93
C LEU A 88 10.65 -16.82 13.37
N GLU A 89 11.69 -16.01 13.24
CA GLU A 89 13.05 -16.33 13.71
C GLU A 89 13.05 -16.60 15.22
N LYS A 90 12.41 -15.73 16.00
CA LYS A 90 12.27 -15.94 17.45
C LYS A 90 11.55 -17.24 17.80
N ILE A 91 10.45 -17.57 17.10
CA ILE A 91 9.72 -18.82 17.30
C ILE A 91 10.60 -20.04 16.93
N ALA A 92 11.43 -19.92 15.91
CA ALA A 92 12.35 -20.98 15.51
C ALA A 92 13.42 -21.22 16.59
N GLU A 93 14.01 -20.17 17.14
CA GLU A 93 14.98 -20.25 18.24
C GLU A 93 14.38 -20.90 19.50
N GLU A 94 13.16 -20.50 19.87
CA GLU A 94 12.44 -21.07 21.02
C GLU A 94 12.20 -22.59 20.85
N LYS A 95 11.80 -23.00 19.64
CA LYS A 95 11.60 -24.43 19.31
C LYS A 95 12.89 -25.22 19.29
N GLU A 96 13.98 -24.62 18.82
CA GLU A 96 15.30 -25.26 18.83
C GLU A 96 15.76 -25.50 20.27
N MET A 97 15.58 -24.51 21.16
CA MET A 97 15.89 -24.65 22.58
C MET A 97 15.04 -25.74 23.25
N GLU A 98 13.74 -25.79 22.96
CA GLU A 98 12.84 -26.83 23.48
C GLU A 98 13.30 -28.23 23.04
N ASN A 99 13.67 -28.38 21.76
CA ASN A 99 14.15 -29.65 21.22
C ASN A 99 15.45 -30.09 21.92
N LEU A 100 16.43 -29.18 22.06
CA LEU A 100 17.67 -29.46 22.77
C LEU A 100 17.43 -29.86 24.24
N PHE A 101 16.50 -29.18 24.94
CA PHE A 101 16.13 -29.51 26.31
C PHE A 101 15.52 -30.92 26.42
N ASN A 102 14.61 -31.25 25.51
CA ASN A 102 13.98 -32.58 25.46
C ASN A 102 15.02 -33.68 25.23
N GLN A 103 15.96 -33.49 24.30
CA GLN A 103 17.06 -34.44 24.07
C GLN A 103 17.93 -34.65 25.32
N LEU A 104 18.27 -33.58 26.05
CA LEU A 104 19.03 -33.68 27.31
C LEU A 104 18.24 -34.41 28.41
N ALA A 105 16.92 -34.20 28.49
CA ALA A 105 16.06 -34.87 29.45
C ALA A 105 15.94 -36.39 29.15
N GLU A 106 15.82 -36.76 27.88
CA GLU A 106 15.79 -38.16 27.45
C GLU A 106 17.13 -38.88 27.68
N GLY A 107 18.26 -38.20 27.41
CA GLY A 107 19.59 -38.73 27.69
C GLY A 107 19.82 -38.99 29.19
N ARG A 108 19.29 -38.12 30.06
CA ARG A 108 19.38 -38.28 31.53
C ARG A 108 18.49 -39.39 32.10
N LYS A 109 17.41 -39.80 31.42
CA LYS A 109 16.54 -40.91 31.84
C LYS A 109 17.12 -42.30 31.56
N LYS A 110 18.20 -42.41 30.78
CA LYS A 110 18.84 -43.68 30.39
C LYS A 110 20.05 -44.05 31.27
N VAL A 111 20.27 -43.35 32.39
CA VAL A 111 21.29 -43.63 33.42
C VAL A 111 20.58 -43.96 34.73
#